data_AF-A0A1W9WL59-F1
#
_entry.id   AF-A0A1W9WL59-F1
#
_cell.length_a   1.000
_cell.length_b   1.000
_cell.length_c   1.000
_cell.angle_alpha   90.00
_cell.angle_beta   90.00
_cell.angle_gamma   90.00
#
_symmetry.space_group_name_H-M   'P 1'
#
loop_
_entity.id
_entity.type
_entity.pdbx_description
1 polymer ?
#
loop_
_entity_poly.entity_id
_entity_poly.type
_entity_poly.pdbx_seq_one_letter_code
_entity_poly.pdbx_strand_id
1 'polypeptide(L)'
;MTLLTGIWSDPWGLDFFDLDFLVILTAYLFMAFGQVSAGVFALGQGFLIDVFSGGLHGLFTTAYLSVFFVLLVGSRFFNLLNMKGQIIIVSLSVLLKNAVLLMLLRIFSQDISYSKTFLLISLFSICVTGLIAPLFFHLFSHLRGIPSRTVGEASPEKN
;
A
#
# COMPACT_ATOMS: atom_id res chain seq x y z
N MET A 1 35.68 -20.37 2.68
CA MET A 1 34.47 -19.93 1.95
C MET A 1 33.87 -18.74 2.70
N THR A 2 34.28 -17.56 2.27
CA THR A 2 33.73 -16.25 2.61
C THR A 2 32.70 -15.92 1.54
N LEU A 3 31.54 -15.37 1.89
CA LEU A 3 30.83 -14.29 1.19
C LEU A 3 29.49 -13.99 1.89
N LEU A 4 29.39 -12.76 2.41
CA LEU A 4 28.17 -12.03 2.74
C LEU A 4 27.39 -12.48 3.98
N THR A 5 28.03 -12.37 5.13
CA THR A 5 27.39 -11.75 6.30
C THR A 5 26.97 -10.33 5.93
N GLY A 6 25.84 -10.22 5.22
CA GLY A 6 25.12 -8.99 4.96
C GLY A 6 24.46 -8.51 6.24
N ILE A 7 25.29 -8.11 7.21
CA ILE A 7 24.93 -7.18 8.27
C ILE A 7 24.78 -5.83 7.56
N TRP A 8 23.67 -5.69 6.82
CA TRP A 8 23.04 -4.40 6.58
C TRP A 8 22.12 -4.20 7.77
N SER A 9 22.72 -4.03 8.96
CA SER A 9 22.01 -3.37 10.05
C SER A 9 21.95 -1.92 9.63
N ASP A 10 20.82 -1.52 9.03
CA ASP A 10 20.52 -0.13 8.74
C ASP A 10 20.82 0.72 9.99
N PRO A 11 21.80 1.65 9.93
CA PRO A 11 22.19 2.47 11.08
C PRO A 11 21.06 3.34 11.61
N TRP A 12 19.98 3.45 10.84
CA TRP A 12 18.85 4.34 11.04
C TRP A 12 17.58 3.63 11.47
N GLY A 13 17.56 2.29 11.57
CA GLY A 13 16.33 1.54 11.86
C GLY A 13 15.22 1.80 10.82
N LEU A 14 15.59 2.22 9.61
CA LEU A 14 14.64 2.56 8.55
C LEU A 14 14.06 1.34 7.84
N ASP A 15 14.58 0.15 8.10
CA ASP A 15 14.00 -1.13 7.66
C ASP A 15 12.59 -1.36 8.25
N PHE A 16 12.26 -0.65 9.34
CA PHE A 16 10.91 -0.66 9.92
C PHE A 16 9.95 0.33 9.27
N PHE A 17 10.46 1.24 8.44
CA PHE A 17 9.65 2.23 7.72
C PHE A 17 9.37 1.75 6.30
N ASP A 18 8.70 0.60 6.21
CA ASP A 18 8.28 0.01 4.94
C ASP A 18 7.11 0.83 4.38
N LEU A 19 7.43 1.80 3.53
CA LEU A 19 6.43 2.60 2.83
C LEU A 19 5.81 1.73 1.76
N ASP A 20 4.51 1.48 1.90
CA ASP A 20 3.77 0.51 1.12
C ASP A 20 3.45 1.00 -0.30
N PHE A 21 4.52 1.22 -1.07
CA PHE A 21 4.46 1.77 -2.43
C PHE A 21 3.64 0.88 -3.36
N LEU A 22 3.70 -0.44 -3.16
CA LEU A 22 2.91 -1.43 -3.88
C LEU A 22 1.40 -1.25 -3.66
N VAL A 23 0.97 -0.93 -2.43
CA VAL A 23 -0.42 -0.61 -2.13
C VAL A 23 -0.84 0.69 -2.81
N ILE A 24 0.01 1.72 -2.76
CA ILE A 24 -0.22 3.01 -3.44
C ILE A 24 -0.37 2.78 -4.95
N LEU A 25 0.52 2.00 -5.56
CA LEU A 25 0.50 1.71 -6.98
C LEU A 25 -0.74 0.91 -7.38
N THR A 26 -1.15 -0.06 -6.56
CA THR A 26 -2.38 -0.84 -6.79
C THR A 26 -3.62 0.05 -6.71
N ALA A 27 -3.67 0.95 -5.73
CA ALA A 27 -4.75 1.94 -5.59
C ALA A 27 -4.79 2.91 -6.77
N TYR A 28 -3.63 3.35 -7.25
CA TYR A 28 -3.52 4.19 -8.44
C TYR A 28 -3.99 3.45 -9.69
N LEU A 29 -3.56 2.19 -9.89
CA LEU A 29 -4.00 1.36 -11.01
C LEU A 29 -5.51 1.16 -11.00
N PHE A 30 -6.10 0.97 -9.83
CA PHE A 30 -7.53 0.83 -9.63
C PHE A 30 -8.29 2.08 -10.11
N MET A 31 -7.79 3.26 -9.75
CA MET A 31 -8.35 4.54 -10.16
C MET A 31 -8.12 4.83 -11.65
N ALA A 32 -6.92 4.53 -12.16
CA ALA A 32 -6.43 4.99 -13.46
C ALA A 32 -6.79 4.07 -14.64
N PHE A 33 -6.86 2.76 -14.39
CA PHE A 33 -7.06 1.70 -15.39
C PHE A 33 -8.24 0.77 -15.06
N GLY A 34 -8.78 0.87 -13.84
CA GLY A 34 -9.99 0.16 -13.42
C GLY A 34 -9.72 -1.07 -12.54
N GLN A 35 -10.81 -1.77 -12.21
CA GLN A 35 -10.80 -2.87 -11.24
C GLN A 35 -9.99 -4.08 -11.74
N VAL A 36 -10.13 -4.44 -13.02
CA VAL A 36 -9.48 -5.63 -13.58
C VAL A 36 -7.97 -5.51 -13.56
N SER A 37 -7.42 -4.35 -13.98
CA SER A 37 -5.97 -4.11 -13.96
C SER A 37 -5.39 -4.13 -12.56
N ALA A 38 -6.09 -3.54 -11.58
CA ALA A 38 -5.64 -3.56 -10.20
C ALA A 38 -5.69 -4.96 -9.59
N GLY A 39 -6.70 -5.76 -9.93
CA GLY A 39 -6.81 -7.14 -9.48
C GLY A 39 -5.70 -8.02 -10.03
N VAL A 40 -5.45 -7.95 -11.34
CA VAL A 40 -4.34 -8.68 -11.99
C VAL A 40 -2.99 -8.24 -11.43
N PHE A 41 -2.80 -6.95 -11.18
CA PHE A 41 -1.58 -6.43 -10.59
C PHE A 41 -1.40 -6.89 -9.12
N ALA A 42 -2.45 -6.88 -8.30
CA ALA A 42 -2.45 -7.39 -6.93
C ALA A 42 -2.11 -8.89 -6.85
N LEU A 43 -2.71 -9.68 -7.74
CA LEU A 43 -2.41 -11.10 -7.90
C LEU A 43 -0.96 -11.33 -8.32
N GLY A 44 -0.54 -10.68 -9.40
CA GLY A 44 0.80 -10.85 -9.97
C GLY A 44 1.90 -10.43 -9.00
N GLN A 45 1.79 -9.25 -8.40
CA GLN A 45 2.79 -8.78 -7.44
C GLN A 45 2.86 -9.70 -6.21
N GLY A 46 1.71 -10.12 -5.66
CA GLY A 46 1.67 -11.00 -4.50
C GLY A 46 2.29 -12.36 -4.79
N PHE A 47 1.99 -12.92 -5.96
CA PHE A 47 2.58 -14.19 -6.42
C PHE A 47 4.09 -14.08 -6.63
N LEU A 48 4.57 -13.01 -7.28
CA LEU A 48 6.00 -12.80 -7.47
C LEU A 48 6.71 -12.67 -6.13
N ILE A 49 6.15 -11.93 -5.18
CA ILE A 49 6.73 -11.79 -3.85
C ILE A 49 6.77 -13.13 -3.13
N ASP A 50 5.71 -13.95 -3.21
CA ASP A 50 5.73 -15.30 -2.64
C ASP A 50 6.84 -16.17 -3.23
N VAL A 51 7.01 -16.15 -4.56
CA VAL A 51 8.06 -16.93 -5.26
C VAL A 51 9.47 -16.47 -4.86
N PHE A 52 9.71 -15.16 -4.81
CA PHE A 52 11.06 -14.60 -4.55
C PHE A 52 11.41 -14.53 -3.06
N SER A 53 10.44 -14.36 -2.17
CA SER A 53 10.69 -14.28 -0.72
C SER A 53 10.95 -15.65 -0.07
N GLY A 54 10.74 -16.75 -0.81
CA GLY A 54 10.63 -18.09 -0.21
C GLY A 54 9.43 -18.19 0.72
N GLY A 55 8.45 -17.28 0.57
CA GLY A 55 7.28 -17.14 1.41
C GLY A 55 6.37 -18.36 1.32
N LEU A 56 5.70 -18.65 2.43
CA LEU A 56 4.74 -19.75 2.54
C LEU A 56 3.62 -19.63 1.50
N HIS A 57 3.64 -20.50 0.48
CA HIS A 57 2.54 -20.90 -0.41
C HIS A 57 1.35 -19.91 -0.57
N GLY A 58 1.58 -18.64 -0.89
CA GLY A 58 0.50 -17.67 -1.12
C GLY A 58 0.25 -16.64 -0.01
N LEU A 59 1.14 -16.51 0.99
CA LEU A 59 1.00 -15.57 2.11
C LEU A 59 0.84 -14.13 1.61
N PHE A 60 1.77 -13.68 0.77
CA PHE A 60 1.76 -12.34 0.21
C PHE A 60 0.66 -12.19 -0.85
N THR A 61 0.42 -13.20 -1.67
CA THR A 61 -0.70 -13.23 -2.63
C THR A 61 -2.03 -12.95 -1.93
N THR A 62 -2.28 -13.61 -0.80
CA THR A 62 -3.51 -13.41 -0.02
C THR A 62 -3.57 -12.01 0.60
N ALA A 63 -2.45 -11.51 1.12
CA ALA A 63 -2.38 -10.16 1.68
C ALA A 63 -2.67 -9.08 0.61
N TYR A 64 -2.08 -9.19 -0.58
CA TYR A 64 -2.32 -8.24 -1.67
C TYR A 64 -3.72 -8.39 -2.30
N LEU A 65 -4.30 -9.58 -2.32
CA LEU A 65 -5.73 -9.73 -2.66
C LEU A 65 -6.62 -8.99 -1.66
N SER A 66 -6.29 -9.05 -0.37
CA SER A 66 -7.07 -8.35 0.66
C SER A 66 -7.03 -6.84 0.44
N VAL A 67 -5.89 -6.29 0.02
CA VAL A 67 -5.75 -4.90 -0.42
C VAL A 67 -6.69 -4.59 -1.58
N PHE A 68 -6.67 -5.41 -2.63
CA PHE A 68 -7.59 -5.24 -3.75
C PHE A 68 -9.07 -5.28 -3.32
N PHE A 69 -9.41 -6.17 -2.39
CA PHE A 69 -10.76 -6.24 -1.84
C PHE A 69 -11.16 -4.95 -1.09
N VAL A 70 -10.24 -4.37 -0.30
CA VAL A 70 -10.47 -3.05 0.34
C VAL A 70 -10.62 -1.95 -0.70
N LEU A 71 -9.85 -1.96 -1.78
CA LEU A 71 -10.02 -0.99 -2.86
C LEU A 71 -11.39 -1.14 -3.52
N LEU A 72 -11.81 -2.38 -3.80
CA LEU A 72 -13.09 -2.67 -4.43
C LEU A 72 -14.27 -2.23 -3.55
N VAL A 73 -14.29 -2.67 -2.28
CA VAL A 73 -15.35 -2.31 -1.33
C VAL A 73 -15.26 -0.84 -0.94
N GLY A 74 -14.06 -0.35 -0.64
CA GLY A 74 -13.79 1.02 -0.23
C GLY A 74 -14.15 2.03 -1.30
N SER A 75 -13.90 1.74 -2.58
CA SER A 75 -14.30 2.61 -3.70
C SER A 75 -15.81 2.81 -3.82
N ARG A 76 -16.62 1.89 -3.26
CA ARG A 76 -18.08 2.02 -3.20
C ARG A 76 -18.54 3.00 -2.12
N PHE A 77 -17.78 3.11 -1.03
CA PHE A 77 -18.11 4.00 0.10
C PHE A 77 -17.40 5.36 0.00
N PHE A 78 -16.19 5.41 -0.55
CA PHE A 78 -15.36 6.60 -0.63
C PHE A 78 -14.88 6.82 -2.06
N ASN A 79 -14.93 8.07 -2.52
CA ASN A 79 -14.49 8.41 -3.85
C ASN A 79 -12.96 8.58 -3.90
N LEU A 80 -12.29 7.73 -4.67
CA LEU A 80 -10.84 7.77 -4.93
C LEU A 80 -10.38 9.02 -5.71
N LEU A 81 -11.30 9.80 -6.29
CA LEU A 81 -11.00 11.09 -6.90
C LEU A 81 -10.72 12.19 -5.87
N ASN A 82 -11.23 12.04 -4.64
CA ASN A 82 -11.03 13.02 -3.57
C ASN A 82 -9.80 12.65 -2.75
N MET A 83 -8.98 13.65 -2.41
CA MET A 83 -7.78 13.48 -1.57
C MET A 83 -8.09 12.76 -0.24
N LYS A 84 -9.21 13.12 0.39
CA LYS A 84 -9.67 12.47 1.63
C LYS A 84 -9.99 10.99 1.44
N GLY A 85 -10.59 10.63 0.30
CA GLY A 85 -10.92 9.24 -0.04
C GLY A 85 -9.68 8.40 -0.31
N GLN A 86 -8.68 8.96 -1.00
CA GLN A 86 -7.39 8.32 -1.22
C GLN A 86 -6.69 8.00 0.11
N ILE A 87 -6.61 8.98 1.02
CA ILE A 87 -5.98 8.79 2.34
C ILE A 87 -6.70 7.68 3.13
N ILE A 88 -8.03 7.72 3.20
CA ILE A 88 -8.82 6.74 3.97
C ILE A 88 -8.67 5.34 3.38
N ILE A 89 -8.87 5.19 2.06
CA ILE A 89 -8.83 3.88 1.40
C ILE A 89 -7.42 3.30 1.45
N VAL A 90 -6.38 4.08 1.21
CA VAL A 90 -4.99 3.58 1.24
C VAL A 90 -4.59 3.20 2.66
N SER A 91 -4.85 4.05 3.65
CA SER A 91 -4.59 3.70 5.07
C SER A 91 -5.31 2.43 5.49
N LEU A 92 -6.60 2.29 5.13
CA LEU A 92 -7.38 1.09 5.44
C LEU A 92 -6.83 -0.16 4.73
N SER A 93 -6.37 0.00 3.48
CA SER A 93 -5.78 -1.08 2.70
C SER A 93 -4.48 -1.58 3.33
N VAL A 94 -3.59 -0.67 3.72
CA VAL A 94 -2.33 -1.02 4.40
C VAL A 94 -2.61 -1.67 5.76
N LEU A 95 -3.58 -1.14 6.52
CA LEU A 95 -3.98 -1.72 7.80
C LEU A 95 -4.50 -3.15 7.64
N LEU A 96 -5.38 -3.41 6.66
CA LEU A 96 -5.90 -4.74 6.43
C LEU A 96 -4.80 -5.69 5.92
N LYS A 97 -3.93 -5.23 5.01
CA LYS A 97 -2.78 -6.00 4.53
C LYS A 97 -1.94 -6.50 5.71
N ASN A 98 -1.56 -5.58 6.60
CA ASN A 98 -0.74 -5.90 7.77
C ASN A 98 -1.48 -6.82 8.74
N ALA A 99 -2.78 -6.61 8.96
CA ALA A 99 -3.59 -7.48 9.80
C ALA A 99 -3.68 -8.92 9.25
N VAL A 100 -3.93 -9.08 7.95
CA VAL A 100 -3.99 -10.38 7.26
C VAL A 100 -2.63 -11.06 7.32
N LEU A 101 -1.55 -10.32 7.05
CA LEU A 101 -0.19 -10.84 7.09
C LEU A 101 0.21 -11.31 8.49
N LEU A 102 -0.10 -10.54 9.53
CA LEU A 102 0.11 -10.93 10.93
C LEU A 102 -0.73 -12.16 11.31
N MET A 103 -1.98 -12.22 10.87
CA MET A 103 -2.86 -13.36 11.13
C MET A 103 -2.32 -14.63 10.48
N LEU A 104 -1.93 -14.56 9.21
CA LEU A 104 -1.36 -15.69 8.48
C LEU A 104 -0.01 -16.13 9.08
N LEU A 105 0.88 -15.17 9.39
CA LEU A 105 2.15 -15.48 10.07
C LEU A 105 1.92 -16.18 11.41
N ARG A 106 0.93 -15.78 12.19
CA ARG A 106 0.60 -16.44 13.46
C ARG A 106 0.07 -17.87 13.28
N ILE A 107 -0.68 -18.12 12.20
CA ILE A 107 -1.21 -19.45 11.89
C ILE A 107 -0.07 -20.38 11.44
N PHE A 108 0.84 -19.90 10.60
CA PHE A 108 1.90 -20.71 10.00
C PHE A 108 3.19 -20.79 10.83
N SER A 109 3.51 -19.75 11.59
CA SER A 109 4.72 -19.62 12.40
C SER A 109 4.32 -19.37 13.85
N GLN A 110 4.08 -20.45 14.59
CA GLN A 110 3.51 -20.44 15.95
C GLN A 110 4.39 -19.75 17.02
N ASP A 111 5.60 -19.31 16.67
CA ASP A 111 6.62 -18.77 17.60
C ASP A 111 7.01 -17.30 17.35
N ILE A 112 6.08 -16.45 16.89
CA ILE A 112 6.38 -15.01 16.74
C ILE A 112 5.79 -14.21 17.91
N SER A 113 6.64 -13.89 18.88
CA SER A 113 6.30 -13.00 19.99
C SER A 113 6.48 -11.54 19.54
N TYR A 114 5.37 -10.89 19.19
CA TYR A 114 5.39 -9.50 18.68
C TYR A 114 5.65 -8.49 19.81
N SER A 115 6.68 -7.66 19.66
CA SER A 115 6.96 -6.56 20.59
C SER A 115 6.00 -5.39 20.36
N LYS A 116 5.60 -4.69 21.43
CA LYS A 116 4.75 -3.47 21.36
C LYS A 116 5.36 -2.39 20.46
N THR A 117 6.70 -2.32 20.42
CA THR A 117 7.45 -1.39 19.57
C THR A 117 7.22 -1.68 18.07
N PHE A 118 7.15 -2.95 17.69
CA PHE A 118 6.91 -3.36 16.30
C PHE A 118 5.51 -2.93 15.82
N LEU A 119 4.50 -3.06 16.68
CA LEU A 119 3.15 -2.60 16.38
C LEU A 119 3.05 -1.08 16.24
N LEU A 120 3.74 -0.33 17.10
CA LEU A 120 3.77 1.14 17.04
C LEU A 120 4.44 1.65 15.76
N ILE A 121 5.56 1.03 15.36
CA ILE A 121 6.25 1.42 14.13
C ILE A 121 5.39 1.07 12.90
N SER A 122 4.74 -0.10 12.89
CA SER A 122 3.81 -0.49 11.83
C SER A 122 2.65 0.50 11.70
N LEU A 123 2.08 0.95 12.83
CA LEU A 123 1.00 1.94 12.84
C LEU A 123 1.47 3.29 12.29
N PHE A 124 2.67 3.71 12.67
CA PHE A 124 3.26 4.94 12.15
C PHE A 124 3.51 4.86 10.63
N SER A 125 4.01 3.73 10.13
CA SER A 125 4.19 3.51 8.69
C SER A 125 2.86 3.52 7.93
N ILE A 126 1.81 2.91 8.47
CA ILE A 126 0.44 2.96 7.89
C ILE A 126 0.00 4.41 7.72
N CYS A 127 0.11 5.21 8.79
CA CYS A 127 -0.30 6.62 8.78
C CYS A 127 0.48 7.44 7.75
N VAL A 128 1.81 7.26 7.69
CA VAL A 128 2.65 8.02 6.75
C VAL A 128 2.40 7.58 5.32
N THR A 129 2.26 6.28 5.05
CA THR A 129 1.93 5.76 3.71
C THR A 129 0.60 6.33 3.22
N GLY A 130 -0.43 6.34 4.07
CA GLY A 130 -1.72 6.93 3.73
C GLY A 130 -1.66 8.43 3.45
N LEU A 131 -0.84 9.17 4.19
CA LEU A 131 -0.67 10.62 4.02
C LEU A 131 0.13 10.97 2.75
N ILE A 132 1.11 10.14 2.40
CA ILE A 132 1.97 10.32 1.23
C ILE A 132 1.29 9.81 -0.06
N ALA A 133 0.31 8.92 0.03
CA ALA A 133 -0.45 8.41 -1.12
C ALA A 133 -0.99 9.48 -2.08
N PRO A 134 -1.71 10.55 -1.65
CA PRO A 134 -2.19 11.58 -2.57
C PRO A 134 -1.07 12.32 -3.29
N LEU A 135 0.11 12.46 -2.66
CA LEU A 135 1.27 13.08 -3.27
C LEU A 135 1.82 12.23 -4.42
N PHE A 136 1.90 10.91 -4.25
CA PHE A 136 2.26 9.99 -5.33
C PHE A 136 1.19 9.93 -6.42
N PHE A 137 -0.09 9.97 -6.07
CA PHE A 137 -1.16 10.03 -7.07
C PHE A 137 -1.02 11.28 -7.96
N HIS A 138 -0.72 12.44 -7.36
CA HIS A 138 -0.46 13.67 -8.10
C HIS A 138 0.78 13.55 -8.99
N LEU A 139 1.86 12.94 -8.50
CA LEU A 139 3.07 12.69 -9.28
C LEU A 139 2.77 11.79 -10.49
N PHE A 140 2.05 10.68 -10.30
CA PHE A 140 1.69 9.78 -11.38
C PHE A 140 0.72 10.41 -12.38
N SER A 141 -0.23 11.24 -11.94
CA SER A 141 -1.08 11.98 -12.86
C SER A 141 -0.29 12.99 -13.70
N HIS A 142 0.70 13.64 -13.11
CA HIS A 142 1.60 14.57 -13.81
C HIS A 142 2.45 13.83 -14.86
N LEU A 143 3.04 12.68 -14.49
CA LEU A 143 3.81 11.83 -15.40
C LEU A 143 2.97 11.26 -16.55
N ARG A 144 1.67 10.99 -16.31
CA ARG A 144 0.73 10.53 -17.34
C ARG A 144 0.31 11.65 -18.29
N GLY A 145 0.67 12.91 -18.03
CA GLY A 145 0.28 14.06 -18.84
C GLY A 145 -1.20 14.41 -18.78
N ILE A 146 -1.93 13.91 -17.77
CA ILE A 146 -3.32 14.30 -17.54
C ILE A 146 -3.28 15.61 -16.75
N PRO A 147 -3.76 16.74 -17.32
CA PRO A 147 -3.83 17.99 -16.58
C PRO A 147 -4.70 17.75 -15.37
N SER A 148 -4.16 18.05 -14.19
CA SER A 148 -4.93 18.21 -12.96
C SER A 148 -6.07 19.17 -13.29
N ARG A 149 -7.29 18.66 -13.51
CA ARG A 149 -8.48 19.50 -13.67
C ARG A 149 -8.72 20.16 -12.32
N THR A 150 -8.06 21.31 -12.15
CA THR A 150 -8.53 22.51 -11.46
C THR A 150 -9.55 22.24 -10.35
N VAL A 151 -9.06 21.81 -9.19
CA VAL A 151 -9.67 22.20 -7.92
C VAL A 151 -9.33 23.69 -7.75
N GLY A 152 -10.15 24.58 -8.33
CA GLY A 152 -9.93 26.02 -8.18
C GLY A 152 -10.48 26.97 -9.26
N GLU A 153 -11.37 26.56 -10.17
CA GLU A 153 -12.12 27.52 -11.00
C GLU A 153 -13.62 27.50 -10.66
N ALA A 154 -13.94 28.20 -9.59
CA ALA A 154 -15.19 28.93 -9.38
C ALA A 154 -14.82 30.06 -8.39
N SER A 155 -14.69 31.34 -8.73
CA SER A 155 -15.27 32.17 -9.79
C SER A 155 -14.37 33.40 -10.01
N PRO A 156 -14.21 33.93 -11.23
CA PRO A 156 -13.75 35.30 -11.46
C PRO A 156 -14.92 36.31 -11.37
N GLU A 157 -14.56 37.61 -11.39
CA GLU A 157 -15.36 38.85 -11.37
C GLU A 157 -16.07 39.18 -10.04
N LYS A 158 -15.80 40.26 -9.30
CA LYS A 158 -15.30 41.61 -9.61
C LYS A 158 -16.07 42.37 -10.71
N ASN A 159 -17.33 42.68 -10.43
CA ASN A 159 -17.88 44.05 -10.45
C ASN A 159 -19.27 44.08 -9.80
#